data_AF-A0A9D1YV35-F1
#
_entry.id   AF-A0A9D1YV35-F1
#
_cell.length_a   1.000
_cell.length_b   1.000
_cell.length_c   1.000
_cell.angle_alpha   90.00
_cell.angle_beta   90.00
_cell.angle_gamma   90.00
#
_symmetry.space_group_name_H-M   'P 1'
#
loop_
_entity.id
_entity.type
_entity.pdbx_description
1 polymer ?
#
loop_
_entity_poly.entity_id
_entity_poly.type
_entity_poly.pdbx_seq_one_letter_code
_entity_poly.pdbx_strand_id
1 'polypeptide(L)'
;MQSIKNAAAVSALAVASLVLAGCASASAPDLSPTPTEAPEQSAATAEEMELPELIETTPISVDEYVAAFGDATGWSGVAGVQEEYRQAAASFPLPLPDGYGFPADLEVYEDPDEPDAQWEAGNGTVQAFFFWSGATATAAYAAHERGDAETAANYLDIFEEGWASPVRSMYVDPESPGADSPYILHALPAARGGNFDTMLEVDIYPFLDNPANRAIATAAGDIV
;
A
#
# COMPACT_ATOMS: atom_id res chain seq x y z
N MET A 1 -36.73 -30.04 -16.35
CA MET A 1 -37.17 -29.37 -15.09
C MET A 1 -36.41 -28.06 -15.03
N GLN A 2 -36.94 -26.99 -15.63
CA GLN A 2 -37.71 -25.90 -14.98
C GLN A 2 -36.98 -25.23 -13.80
N SER A 3 -36.36 -24.07 -14.12
CA SER A 3 -36.38 -22.73 -13.47
C SER A 3 -36.56 -22.65 -11.95
N ILE A 4 -35.83 -21.79 -11.23
CA ILE A 4 -36.29 -20.43 -10.90
C ILE A 4 -35.11 -19.46 -10.65
N LYS A 5 -35.26 -18.25 -11.23
CA LYS A 5 -34.48 -17.02 -11.09
C LYS A 5 -34.69 -16.39 -9.70
N ASN A 6 -33.75 -15.59 -9.22
CA ASN A 6 -34.08 -14.38 -8.46
C ASN A 6 -33.09 -13.27 -8.80
N ALA A 7 -33.64 -12.21 -9.42
CA ALA A 7 -33.08 -10.88 -9.50
C ALA A 7 -33.82 -10.03 -8.46
N ALA A 8 -33.14 -9.06 -7.85
CA ALA A 8 -33.80 -7.93 -7.21
C ALA A 8 -32.95 -6.68 -7.41
N ALA A 9 -33.48 -5.79 -8.26
CA ALA A 9 -33.11 -4.39 -8.38
C ALA A 9 -34.11 -3.57 -7.56
N VAL A 10 -33.65 -2.50 -6.90
CA VAL A 10 -34.47 -1.34 -6.47
C VAL A 10 -33.53 -0.13 -6.47
N SER A 11 -33.46 0.64 -7.56
CA SER A 11 -34.26 1.84 -7.90
C SER A 11 -33.83 3.12 -7.17
N ALA A 12 -33.33 4.04 -7.99
CA ALA A 12 -33.13 5.46 -7.72
C ALA A 12 -34.46 6.24 -7.62
N LEU A 13 -34.45 7.40 -6.95
CA LEU A 13 -35.16 8.65 -7.31
C LEU A 13 -34.69 9.75 -6.32
N ALA A 14 -33.97 10.79 -6.73
CA ALA A 14 -34.39 12.02 -7.41
C ALA A 14 -34.73 13.19 -6.45
N VAL A 15 -33.81 14.17 -6.45
CA VAL A 15 -33.95 15.64 -6.50
C VAL A 15 -35.21 16.29 -5.92
N ALA A 16 -34.99 17.25 -5.02
CA ALA A 16 -35.79 18.48 -4.97
C ALA A 16 -34.90 19.68 -4.59
N SER A 17 -34.68 20.58 -5.55
CA SER A 17 -34.24 21.97 -5.33
C SER A 17 -35.47 22.88 -5.42
N LEU A 18 -35.52 23.94 -4.58
CA LEU A 18 -35.92 25.34 -4.86
C LEU A 18 -36.40 26.02 -3.54
N VAL A 19 -35.69 27.03 -3.02
CA VAL A 19 -35.84 28.49 -3.25
C VAL A 19 -36.94 29.15 -2.39
N LEU A 20 -36.57 30.07 -1.48
CA LEU A 20 -36.90 31.51 -1.51
C LEU A 20 -36.51 32.26 -0.24
N ALA A 21 -36.10 33.51 -0.45
CA ALA A 21 -35.75 34.52 0.53
C ALA A 21 -36.92 34.99 1.41
N GLY A 22 -36.62 35.49 2.60
CA GLY A 22 -37.55 36.23 3.45
C GLY A 22 -36.83 36.99 4.56
N CYS A 23 -36.73 38.31 4.42
CA CYS A 23 -36.25 39.23 5.45
C CYS A 23 -37.22 39.26 6.65
N ALA A 24 -36.70 39.13 7.86
CA ALA A 24 -37.38 39.61 9.06
C ALA A 24 -36.34 40.07 10.08
N SER A 25 -36.30 41.39 10.31
CA SER A 25 -35.56 42.01 11.40
C SER A 25 -36.23 41.67 12.72
N ALA A 26 -35.53 40.97 13.60
CA ALA A 26 -35.89 40.83 15.00
C ALA A 26 -34.70 41.28 15.85
N SER A 27 -34.90 42.34 16.62
CA SER A 27 -33.93 42.85 17.58
C SER A 27 -33.63 41.79 18.64
N ALA A 28 -32.39 41.32 18.70
CA ALA A 28 -31.91 40.52 19.81
C ALA A 28 -31.51 41.44 20.98
N PRO A 29 -31.76 41.04 22.24
CA PRO A 29 -31.31 41.78 23.41
C PRO A 29 -29.79 41.75 23.53
N ASP A 30 -29.26 42.86 24.03
CA ASP A 30 -27.89 43.10 24.42
C ASP A 30 -27.39 42.01 25.40
N LEU A 31 -26.47 41.18 24.90
CA LEU A 31 -25.66 40.26 25.71
C LEU A 31 -24.21 40.61 25.40
N SER A 32 -23.61 41.42 26.26
CA SER A 32 -22.17 41.63 26.32
C SER A 32 -21.43 40.30 26.20
N PRO A 33 -20.50 40.13 25.24
CA PRO A 33 -19.73 38.91 25.15
C PRO A 33 -18.75 38.86 26.33
N THR A 34 -18.92 37.86 27.19
CA THR A 34 -17.84 37.35 28.04
C THR A 34 -16.67 37.00 27.13
N PRO A 35 -15.42 37.36 27.45
CA PRO A 35 -14.27 36.89 26.69
C PRO A 35 -14.23 35.36 26.77
N THR A 36 -14.60 34.68 25.69
CA THR A 36 -14.30 33.27 25.50
C THR A 36 -12.79 33.19 25.34
N GLU A 37 -12.11 32.69 26.37
CA GLU A 37 -10.74 32.20 26.22
C GLU A 37 -10.72 31.26 25.02
N ALA A 38 -9.96 31.65 24.00
CA ALA A 38 -9.68 30.77 22.88
C ALA A 38 -9.05 29.50 23.46
N PRO A 39 -9.52 28.30 23.08
CA PRO A 39 -8.84 27.09 23.50
C PRO A 39 -7.38 27.22 23.08
N GLU A 40 -6.47 27.17 24.05
CA GLU A 40 -5.05 27.02 23.80
C GLU A 40 -4.93 25.81 22.87
N GLN A 41 -4.54 26.11 21.63
CA GLN A 41 -4.24 25.12 20.63
C GLN A 41 -3.05 24.37 21.19
N SER A 42 -3.34 23.27 21.88
CA SER A 42 -2.37 22.29 22.31
C SER A 42 -1.60 21.92 21.05
N ALA A 43 -0.38 22.45 20.95
CA ALA A 43 0.54 22.03 19.93
C ALA A 43 0.71 20.53 20.18
N ALA A 44 0.01 19.72 19.39
CA ALA A 44 0.31 18.31 19.29
C ALA A 44 1.80 18.25 19.00
N THR A 45 2.56 17.77 19.98
CA THR A 45 3.93 17.36 19.75
C THR A 45 3.86 16.42 18.56
N ALA A 46 4.36 16.86 17.41
CA ALA A 46 4.52 15.97 16.28
C ALA A 46 5.45 14.88 16.79
N GLU A 47 4.92 13.67 16.99
CA GLU A 47 5.77 12.51 17.20
C GLU A 47 6.66 12.41 15.97
N GLU A 48 7.93 12.70 16.16
CA GLU A 48 8.94 12.54 15.12
C GLU A 48 8.98 11.04 14.80
N MET A 49 8.48 10.68 13.62
CA MET A 49 8.43 9.30 13.18
C MET A 49 9.87 8.84 12.94
N GLU A 50 10.36 7.95 13.80
CA GLU A 50 11.72 7.43 13.69
C GLU A 50 11.84 6.55 12.43
N LEU A 51 12.85 6.84 11.60
CA LEU A 51 13.16 6.02 10.43
C LEU A 51 13.67 4.65 10.89
N PRO A 52 13.15 3.54 10.34
CA PRO A 52 13.66 2.22 10.66
C PRO A 52 15.12 2.06 10.19
N GLU A 53 15.84 1.12 10.79
CA GLU A 53 17.09 0.63 10.21
C GLU A 53 16.80 0.04 8.83
N LEU A 54 17.65 0.36 7.84
CA LEU A 54 17.50 -0.07 6.46
C LEU A 54 18.57 -1.09 6.08
N ILE A 55 18.18 -2.09 5.31
CA ILE A 55 19.06 -3.11 4.76
C ILE A 55 19.86 -2.51 3.60
N GLU A 56 21.19 -2.62 3.67
CA GLU A 56 22.05 -2.34 2.52
C GLU A 56 21.75 -3.33 1.39
N THR A 57 21.22 -2.82 0.28
CA THR A 57 20.80 -3.64 -0.85
C THR A 57 21.87 -3.63 -1.93
N THR A 58 22.34 -4.81 -2.33
CA THR A 58 23.21 -5.03 -3.48
C THR A 58 22.44 -5.91 -4.49
N PRO A 59 21.72 -5.30 -5.45
CA PRO A 59 20.89 -6.04 -6.39
C PRO A 59 21.68 -7.06 -7.19
N ILE A 60 21.16 -8.28 -7.30
CA ILE A 60 21.64 -9.31 -8.24
C ILE A 60 20.70 -9.39 -9.45
N SER A 61 21.04 -10.19 -10.45
CA SER A 61 20.12 -10.40 -11.58
C SER A 61 18.87 -11.17 -11.16
N VAL A 62 17.76 -10.99 -11.89
CA VAL A 62 16.51 -11.74 -11.65
C VAL A 62 16.74 -13.26 -11.68
N ASP A 63 17.53 -13.75 -12.64
CA ASP A 63 17.82 -15.19 -12.75
C ASP A 63 18.60 -15.71 -11.53
N GLU A 64 19.59 -14.95 -11.05
CA GLU A 64 20.34 -15.30 -9.84
C GLU A 64 19.44 -15.27 -8.59
N TYR A 65 18.53 -14.30 -8.52
CA TYR A 65 17.58 -14.18 -7.42
C TYR A 65 16.60 -15.37 -7.38
N VAL A 66 15.99 -15.71 -8.52
CA VAL A 66 15.11 -16.87 -8.62
C VAL A 66 15.85 -18.17 -8.32
N ALA A 67 17.10 -18.31 -8.78
CA ALA A 67 17.91 -19.48 -8.47
C ALA A 67 18.26 -19.60 -6.97
N ALA A 68 18.39 -18.46 -6.27
CA ALA A 68 18.72 -18.44 -4.84
C ALA A 68 17.50 -18.74 -3.96
N PHE A 69 16.32 -18.23 -4.31
CA PHE A 69 15.14 -18.22 -3.43
C PHE A 69 13.93 -19.02 -3.97
N GLY A 70 13.93 -19.41 -5.25
CA GLY A 70 12.76 -19.99 -5.93
C GLY A 70 12.40 -21.42 -5.53
N ASP A 71 13.34 -22.18 -4.97
CA ASP A 71 13.16 -23.57 -4.55
C ASP A 71 13.06 -23.72 -3.01
N ALA A 72 12.71 -22.64 -2.30
CA ALA A 72 12.53 -22.67 -0.86
C ALA A 72 11.42 -23.67 -0.49
N THR A 73 11.75 -24.64 0.38
CA THR A 73 10.79 -25.66 0.84
C THR A 73 10.93 -25.90 2.34
N GLY A 74 9.82 -26.24 2.99
CA GLY A 74 9.78 -26.53 4.43
C GLY A 74 8.98 -25.51 5.21
N TRP A 75 9.13 -25.56 6.54
CA TRP A 75 8.39 -24.75 7.49
C TRP A 75 9.36 -24.14 8.51
N SER A 76 9.12 -22.89 8.89
CA SER A 76 9.93 -22.18 9.88
C SER A 76 9.07 -21.29 10.78
N GLY A 77 9.55 -20.99 11.99
CA GLY A 77 8.93 -19.94 12.81
C GLY A 77 9.29 -18.54 12.33
N VAL A 78 8.78 -17.52 13.02
CA VAL A 78 8.96 -16.09 12.68
C VAL A 78 10.42 -15.69 12.48
N ALA A 79 11.33 -16.18 13.32
CA ALA A 79 12.76 -15.91 13.18
C ALA A 79 13.34 -16.42 11.85
N GLY A 80 12.83 -17.56 11.34
CA GLY A 80 13.22 -18.08 10.03
C GLY A 80 12.72 -17.21 8.89
N VAL A 81 11.46 -16.76 8.96
CA VAL A 81 10.87 -15.82 7.99
C VAL A 81 11.63 -14.50 7.96
N GLN A 82 12.00 -13.95 9.12
CA GLN A 82 12.77 -12.71 9.19
C GLN A 82 14.17 -12.86 8.59
N GLU A 83 14.86 -13.96 8.87
CA GLU A 83 16.19 -14.19 8.29
C GLU A 83 16.11 -14.37 6.77
N GLU A 84 15.13 -15.14 6.29
CA GLU A 84 14.87 -15.29 4.86
C GLU A 84 14.61 -13.93 4.19
N TYR A 85 13.76 -13.10 4.80
CA TYR A 85 13.49 -11.75 4.32
C TYR A 85 14.75 -10.90 4.25
N ARG A 86 15.60 -10.88 5.29
CA ARG A 86 16.82 -10.05 5.28
C ARG A 86 17.75 -10.45 4.13
N GLN A 87 17.88 -11.76 3.87
CA GLN A 87 18.69 -12.27 2.76
C GLN A 87 18.10 -11.90 1.40
N ALA A 88 16.78 -12.06 1.24
CA ALA A 88 16.03 -11.69 0.05
C ALA A 88 16.13 -10.19 -0.25
N ALA A 89 15.80 -9.34 0.73
CA ALA A 89 15.86 -7.88 0.64
C ALA A 89 17.27 -7.37 0.28
N ALA A 90 18.32 -7.92 0.92
CA ALA A 90 19.70 -7.51 0.66
C ALA A 90 20.15 -7.76 -0.79
N SER A 91 19.50 -8.69 -1.49
CA SER A 91 19.84 -9.06 -2.88
C SER A 91 18.72 -8.73 -3.87
N PHE A 92 17.72 -7.95 -3.47
CA PHE A 92 16.50 -7.80 -4.26
C PHE A 92 16.79 -7.24 -5.67
N PRO A 93 16.25 -7.83 -6.75
CA PRO A 93 16.76 -7.60 -8.10
C PRO A 93 16.07 -6.43 -8.82
N LEU A 94 14.90 -6.00 -8.34
CA LEU A 94 14.12 -4.94 -8.96
C LEU A 94 14.48 -3.58 -8.35
N PRO A 95 14.50 -2.50 -9.15
CA PRO A 95 14.83 -1.18 -8.65
C PRO A 95 13.79 -0.69 -7.64
N LEU A 96 14.27 -0.11 -6.53
CA LEU A 96 13.43 0.63 -5.58
C LEU A 96 13.24 2.08 -6.04
N PRO A 97 12.11 2.73 -5.67
CA PRO A 97 11.95 4.16 -5.86
C PRO A 97 12.99 4.98 -5.10
N ASP A 98 13.24 6.21 -5.55
CA ASP A 98 14.21 7.11 -4.92
C ASP A 98 13.87 7.35 -3.44
N GLY A 99 14.86 7.20 -2.56
CA GLY A 99 14.69 7.42 -1.13
C GLY A 99 14.12 6.21 -0.35
N TYR A 100 13.75 5.13 -1.03
CA TYR A 100 13.31 3.89 -0.38
C TYR A 100 14.49 2.97 -0.07
N GLY A 101 14.34 2.20 1.01
CA GLY A 101 15.19 1.07 1.36
C GLY A 101 14.37 0.06 2.15
N PHE A 102 14.73 -1.22 2.08
CA PHE A 102 14.04 -2.27 2.84
C PHE A 102 14.29 -2.07 4.35
N PRO A 103 13.25 -2.10 5.20
CA PRO A 103 13.45 -2.08 6.65
C PRO A 103 14.17 -3.36 7.12
N ALA A 104 14.98 -3.28 8.16
CA ALA A 104 15.73 -4.42 8.70
C ALA A 104 14.83 -5.45 9.42
N ASP A 105 13.71 -4.98 9.95
CA ASP A 105 12.74 -5.78 10.68
C ASP A 105 11.39 -5.78 9.98
N LEU A 106 10.85 -6.98 9.78
CA LEU A 106 9.47 -7.17 9.38
C LEU A 106 8.57 -7.17 10.61
N GLU A 107 7.43 -6.51 10.48
CA GLU A 107 6.30 -6.75 11.35
C GLU A 107 5.62 -8.06 10.91
N VAL A 108 6.20 -9.19 11.33
CA VAL A 108 5.55 -10.49 11.17
C VAL A 108 4.54 -10.61 12.29
N TYR A 109 3.27 -10.81 11.95
CA TYR A 109 2.23 -11.04 12.94
C TYR A 109 2.54 -12.33 13.71
N GLU A 110 2.91 -12.19 14.97
CA GLU A 110 2.93 -13.29 15.93
C GLU A 110 1.56 -13.34 16.59
N ASP A 111 0.79 -14.39 16.30
CA ASP A 111 -0.43 -14.64 17.07
C ASP A 111 -0.01 -14.98 18.51
N PRO A 112 -0.38 -14.18 19.52
CA PRO A 112 -0.02 -14.46 20.91
C PRO A 112 -0.62 -15.78 21.41
N ASP A 113 -1.67 -16.29 20.77
CA ASP A 113 -2.29 -17.58 21.07
C ASP A 113 -1.60 -18.74 20.32
N GLU A 114 -0.78 -18.46 19.30
CA GLU A 114 0.01 -19.44 18.53
C GLU A 114 1.50 -19.06 18.41
N PRO A 115 2.26 -19.00 19.52
CA PRO A 115 3.66 -18.58 19.53
C PRO A 115 4.61 -19.49 18.73
N ASP A 116 4.16 -20.71 18.40
CA ASP A 116 4.91 -21.68 17.61
C ASP A 116 4.40 -21.77 16.15
N ALA A 117 3.61 -20.78 15.71
CA ALA A 117 3.08 -20.72 14.34
C ALA A 117 4.17 -20.97 13.31
N GLN A 118 3.91 -21.93 12.43
CA GLN A 118 4.81 -22.32 11.36
C GLN A 118 4.40 -21.63 10.07
N TRP A 119 5.37 -21.02 9.42
CA TRP A 119 5.25 -20.35 8.14
C TRP A 119 5.95 -21.18 7.08
N GLU A 120 5.36 -21.24 5.90
CA GLU A 120 5.98 -21.91 4.75
C GLU A 120 7.27 -21.16 4.35
N ALA A 121 8.31 -21.90 3.99
CA ALA A 121 9.51 -21.32 3.41
C ALA A 121 9.13 -20.55 2.13
N GLY A 122 9.75 -19.39 1.89
CA GLY A 122 9.33 -18.47 0.82
C GLY A 122 8.66 -17.22 1.39
N ASN A 123 8.04 -17.28 2.57
CA ASN A 123 7.31 -16.15 3.15
C ASN A 123 8.21 -14.92 3.36
N GLY A 124 9.48 -15.09 3.75
CA GLY A 124 10.38 -13.93 3.89
C GLY A 124 10.62 -13.25 2.54
N THR A 125 10.79 -14.05 1.50
CA THR A 125 11.01 -13.56 0.14
C THR A 125 9.74 -12.91 -0.46
N VAL A 126 8.56 -13.44 -0.13
CA VAL A 126 7.24 -12.85 -0.45
C VAL A 126 7.12 -11.43 0.13
N GLN A 127 7.52 -11.24 1.39
CA GLN A 127 7.44 -9.95 2.06
C GLN A 127 8.36 -8.91 1.41
N ALA A 128 9.55 -9.31 0.93
CA ALA A 128 10.40 -8.41 0.15
C ALA A 128 9.73 -7.97 -1.15
N PHE A 129 9.05 -8.88 -1.87
CA PHE A 129 8.31 -8.52 -3.08
C PHE A 129 7.15 -7.57 -2.80
N PHE A 130 6.35 -7.81 -1.75
CA PHE A 130 5.24 -6.92 -1.40
C PHE A 130 5.70 -5.55 -0.90
N PHE A 131 6.82 -5.49 -0.17
CA PHE A 131 7.43 -4.20 0.15
C PHE A 131 7.77 -3.42 -1.12
N TRP A 132 8.46 -4.03 -2.09
CA TRP A 132 8.79 -3.39 -3.36
C TRP A 132 7.54 -2.94 -4.13
N SER A 133 6.50 -3.78 -4.17
CA SER A 133 5.23 -3.47 -4.82
C SER A 133 4.58 -2.23 -4.19
N GLY A 134 4.41 -2.23 -2.86
CA GLY A 134 3.82 -1.13 -2.11
C GLY A 134 4.61 0.18 -2.23
N ALA A 135 5.95 0.10 -2.14
CA ALA A 135 6.84 1.25 -2.33
C ALA A 135 6.66 1.87 -3.73
N THR A 136 6.70 1.04 -4.78
CA THR A 136 6.60 1.49 -6.17
C THR A 136 5.22 2.07 -6.49
N ALA A 137 4.14 1.44 -6.00
CA ALA A 137 2.79 1.96 -6.13
C ALA A 137 2.61 3.31 -5.40
N THR A 138 3.17 3.44 -4.20
CA THR A 138 3.13 4.68 -3.41
C THR A 138 3.86 5.81 -4.14
N ALA A 139 5.06 5.55 -4.67
CA ALA A 139 5.82 6.54 -5.43
C ALA A 139 5.12 6.94 -6.74
N ALA A 140 4.49 5.99 -7.44
CA ALA A 140 3.68 6.28 -8.63
C ALA A 140 2.50 7.21 -8.31
N TYR A 141 1.77 6.92 -7.23
CA TYR A 141 0.65 7.73 -6.78
C TYR A 141 1.09 9.13 -6.32
N ALA A 142 2.17 9.23 -5.54
CA ALA A 142 2.69 10.51 -5.10
C ALA A 142 3.15 11.39 -6.27
N ALA A 143 3.79 10.80 -7.29
CA ALA A 143 4.13 11.52 -8.52
C ALA A 143 2.88 12.01 -9.27
N HIS A 144 1.82 11.19 -9.34
CA HIS A 144 0.54 11.57 -9.92
C HIS A 144 -0.09 12.76 -9.20
N GLU A 145 -0.18 12.74 -7.87
CA GLU A 145 -0.74 13.83 -7.05
C GLU A 145 0.05 15.14 -7.20
N ARG A 146 1.37 15.04 -7.41
CA ARG A 146 2.23 16.21 -7.72
C ARG A 146 2.07 16.72 -9.16
N GLY A 147 1.27 16.06 -10.01
CA GLY A 147 1.09 16.40 -11.42
C GLY A 147 2.28 16.01 -12.31
N ASP A 148 3.19 15.17 -11.81
CA ASP A 148 4.33 14.65 -12.56
C ASP A 148 3.95 13.34 -13.28
N ALA A 149 3.27 13.50 -14.41
CA ALA A 149 2.77 12.39 -15.21
C ALA A 149 3.89 11.51 -15.79
N GLU A 150 5.08 12.06 -16.04
CA GLU A 150 6.21 11.31 -16.59
C GLU A 150 6.80 10.37 -15.53
N THR A 151 7.05 10.90 -14.33
CA THR A 151 7.54 10.10 -13.21
C THR A 151 6.51 9.05 -12.78
N ALA A 152 5.22 9.41 -12.72
CA ALA A 152 4.16 8.45 -12.41
C ALA A 152 4.12 7.31 -13.43
N ALA A 153 4.17 7.62 -14.73
CA ALA A 153 4.19 6.60 -15.78
C ALA A 153 5.42 5.68 -15.67
N ASN A 154 6.60 6.24 -15.40
CA ASN A 154 7.82 5.46 -15.22
C ASN A 154 7.72 4.47 -14.04
N TYR A 155 7.17 4.88 -12.90
CA TYR A 155 6.95 3.95 -11.79
C TYR A 155 5.90 2.89 -12.10
N LEU A 156 4.85 3.22 -12.86
CA LEU A 156 3.88 2.22 -13.33
C LEU A 156 4.50 1.23 -14.34
N ASP A 157 5.45 1.67 -15.17
CA ASP A 157 6.23 0.77 -16.05
C ASP A 157 7.08 -0.21 -15.22
N ILE A 158 7.81 0.30 -14.22
CA ILE A 158 8.62 -0.53 -13.30
C ILE A 158 7.73 -1.53 -12.55
N PHE A 159 6.57 -1.07 -12.06
CA PHE A 159 5.59 -1.91 -11.39
C PHE A 159 5.11 -3.04 -12.31
N GLU A 160 4.72 -2.72 -13.55
CA GLU A 160 4.30 -3.70 -14.55
C GLU A 160 5.40 -4.74 -14.84
N GLU A 161 6.63 -4.27 -15.07
CA GLU A 161 7.77 -5.14 -15.37
C GLU A 161 8.07 -6.11 -14.21
N GLY A 162 8.06 -5.64 -12.97
CA GLY A 162 8.28 -6.52 -11.82
C GLY A 162 7.14 -7.52 -11.60
N TRP A 163 5.89 -7.11 -11.84
CA TRP A 163 4.73 -8.02 -11.82
C TRP A 163 4.66 -8.99 -13.01
N ALA A 164 5.37 -8.71 -14.10
CA ALA A 164 5.58 -9.63 -15.21
C ALA A 164 6.83 -10.52 -15.03
N SER A 165 7.68 -10.22 -14.04
CA SER A 165 8.96 -10.90 -13.85
C SER A 165 8.80 -12.29 -13.21
N PRO A 166 9.78 -13.19 -13.44
CA PRO A 166 9.87 -14.47 -12.72
C PRO A 166 9.91 -14.35 -11.19
N VAL A 167 10.32 -13.19 -10.64
CA VAL A 167 10.34 -12.95 -9.20
C VAL A 167 8.93 -13.10 -8.62
N ARG A 168 7.91 -12.56 -9.30
CA ARG A 168 6.51 -12.71 -8.85
C ARG A 168 6.04 -14.16 -8.87
N SER A 169 6.43 -14.92 -9.90
CA SER A 169 6.00 -16.31 -10.09
C SER A 169 6.50 -17.27 -9.01
N MET A 170 7.45 -16.85 -8.17
CA MET A 170 7.85 -17.58 -6.97
C MET A 170 6.78 -17.59 -5.88
N TYR A 171 5.80 -16.68 -5.93
CA TYR A 171 4.86 -16.43 -4.83
C TYR A 171 3.40 -16.49 -5.25
N VAL A 172 3.12 -16.06 -6.47
CA VAL A 172 1.81 -16.17 -7.08
C VAL A 172 1.90 -17.31 -8.07
N ASP A 173 1.31 -18.45 -7.70
CA ASP A 173 1.15 -19.58 -8.61
C ASP A 173 0.51 -19.07 -9.91
N PRO A 174 1.20 -19.09 -11.07
CA PRO A 174 0.71 -18.59 -12.34
C PRO A 174 -0.50 -19.39 -12.88
N GLU A 175 -0.75 -20.58 -12.34
CA GLU A 175 -1.86 -21.45 -12.72
C GLU A 175 -3.06 -21.38 -11.77
N SER A 176 -2.93 -20.69 -10.62
CA SER A 176 -4.03 -20.52 -9.68
C SER A 176 -5.17 -19.69 -10.31
N PRO A 177 -6.45 -20.00 -10.03
CA PRO A 177 -7.56 -19.16 -10.48
C PRO A 177 -7.40 -17.73 -9.91
N GLY A 178 -7.09 -16.75 -10.77
CA GLY A 178 -6.71 -15.39 -10.35
C GLY A 178 -5.21 -15.09 -10.41
N ALA A 179 -4.42 -15.96 -11.04
CA ALA A 179 -2.99 -15.80 -11.26
C ALA A 179 -2.64 -14.85 -12.41
N ASP A 180 -3.48 -14.76 -13.44
CA ASP A 180 -3.65 -13.49 -14.14
C ASP A 180 -4.36 -12.58 -13.16
N SER A 181 -3.61 -11.96 -12.23
CA SER A 181 -4.20 -11.21 -11.14
C SER A 181 -5.15 -10.19 -11.77
N PRO A 182 -6.48 -10.33 -11.59
CA PRO A 182 -7.43 -9.37 -12.14
C PRO A 182 -7.08 -7.96 -11.64
N TYR A 183 -6.34 -7.88 -10.54
CA TYR A 183 -5.63 -6.72 -10.07
C TYR A 183 -4.76 -6.04 -11.14
N ILE A 184 -3.72 -6.67 -11.70
CA ILE A 184 -2.87 -6.02 -12.72
C ILE A 184 -3.65 -5.70 -13.99
N LEU A 185 -4.60 -6.57 -14.37
CA LEU A 185 -5.44 -6.34 -15.55
C LEU A 185 -6.45 -5.20 -15.40
N HIS A 186 -6.71 -4.71 -14.17
CA HIS A 186 -7.67 -3.65 -13.90
C HIS A 186 -7.07 -2.42 -13.23
N ALA A 187 -6.30 -2.59 -12.16
CA ALA A 187 -5.69 -1.52 -11.38
C ALA A 187 -4.65 -0.75 -12.20
N LEU A 188 -3.76 -1.45 -12.91
CA LEU A 188 -2.68 -0.79 -13.65
C LEU A 188 -3.19 0.03 -14.85
N PRO A 189 -4.08 -0.48 -15.74
CA PRO A 189 -4.69 0.34 -16.78
C PRO A 189 -5.49 1.54 -16.23
N ALA A 190 -6.17 1.36 -15.09
CA ALA A 190 -6.90 2.45 -14.43
C ALA A 190 -5.93 3.53 -13.91
N ALA A 191 -4.84 3.14 -13.24
CA ALA A 191 -3.82 4.04 -12.72
C ALA A 191 -3.12 4.82 -13.85
N ARG A 192 -2.82 4.16 -14.98
CA ARG A 192 -2.34 4.82 -16.20
C ARG A 192 -3.33 5.83 -16.77
N GLY A 193 -4.62 5.63 -16.54
CA GLY A 193 -5.69 6.59 -16.82
C GLY A 193 -5.90 7.67 -15.76
N GLY A 194 -5.08 7.70 -14.71
CA GLY A 194 -5.17 8.63 -13.57
C GLY A 194 -6.15 8.20 -12.48
N ASN A 195 -6.70 6.98 -12.52
CA ASN A 195 -7.53 6.44 -11.46
C ASN A 195 -6.75 5.42 -10.62
N PHE A 196 -6.33 5.84 -9.43
CA PHE A 196 -5.56 5.01 -8.49
C PHE A 196 -6.42 4.28 -7.45
N ASP A 197 -7.76 4.36 -7.47
CA ASP A 197 -8.63 3.85 -6.40
C ASP A 197 -8.32 2.40 -6.00
N THR A 198 -8.17 1.50 -6.98
CA THR A 198 -7.87 0.08 -6.73
C THR A 198 -6.45 -0.12 -6.21
N MET A 199 -5.49 0.68 -6.68
CA MET A 199 -4.09 0.62 -6.22
C MET A 199 -3.93 1.19 -4.81
N LEU A 200 -4.73 2.20 -4.47
CA LEU A 200 -4.85 2.73 -3.12
C LEU A 200 -5.33 1.67 -2.15
N GLU A 201 -6.40 0.94 -2.49
CA GLU A 201 -7.00 -0.07 -1.63
C GLU A 201 -6.10 -1.30 -1.42
N VAL A 202 -5.42 -1.76 -2.48
CA VAL A 202 -4.75 -3.07 -2.47
C VAL A 202 -3.26 -2.98 -2.14
N ASP A 203 -2.54 -1.97 -2.68
CA ASP A 203 -1.10 -1.84 -2.46
C ASP A 203 -0.78 -0.75 -1.43
N ILE A 204 -1.32 0.46 -1.63
CA ILE A 204 -0.80 1.65 -0.93
C ILE A 204 -1.30 1.72 0.51
N TYR A 205 -2.61 1.59 0.77
CA TYR A 205 -3.11 1.65 2.15
C TYR A 205 -2.57 0.51 3.03
N PRO A 206 -2.55 -0.76 2.58
CA PRO A 206 -1.94 -1.83 3.37
C PRO A 206 -0.44 -1.59 3.59
N PHE A 207 0.29 -1.12 2.58
CA PHE A 207 1.71 -0.79 2.72
C PHE A 207 1.94 0.31 3.76
N LEU A 208 1.15 1.37 3.73
CA LEU A 208 1.26 2.53 4.63
C LEU A 208 0.63 2.30 6.01
N ASP A 209 -0.13 1.23 6.22
CA ASP A 209 -0.65 0.88 7.55
C ASP A 209 0.49 0.42 8.48
N ASN A 210 1.54 -0.17 7.91
CA ASN A 210 2.77 -0.46 8.63
C ASN A 210 3.55 0.84 8.93
N PRO A 211 3.85 1.15 10.22
CA PRO A 211 4.51 2.40 10.59
C PRO A 211 5.91 2.59 10.00
N ALA A 212 6.69 1.51 9.86
CA ALA A 212 8.05 1.58 9.31
C ALA A 212 8.01 1.94 7.81
N ASN A 213 7.11 1.31 7.05
CA ASN A 213 6.89 1.62 5.63
C ASN A 213 6.41 3.06 5.45
N ARG A 214 5.50 3.53 6.31
CA ARG A 214 5.03 4.92 6.32
C ARG A 214 6.16 5.90 6.62
N ALA A 215 7.06 5.58 7.56
CA ALA A 215 8.22 6.41 7.87
C ALA A 215 9.13 6.55 6.65
N ILE A 216 9.42 5.43 5.97
CA ILE A 216 10.22 5.41 4.74
C ILE A 216 9.56 6.26 3.64
N ALA A 217 8.28 6.05 3.37
CA ALA A 217 7.55 6.83 2.36
C ALA A 217 7.49 8.33 2.71
N THR A 218 7.38 8.67 4.00
CA THR A 218 7.42 10.05 4.48
C THR A 218 8.79 10.67 4.23
N ALA A 219 9.87 9.96 4.54
CA ALA A 219 11.24 10.43 4.33
C ALA A 219 11.58 10.56 2.83
N ALA A 220 11.01 9.72 1.97
CA ALA A 220 11.09 9.83 0.51
C ALA A 220 10.26 11.01 -0.05
N GLY A 221 9.35 11.59 0.74
CA GLY A 221 8.48 12.68 0.32
C GLY A 221 7.25 12.23 -0.47
N ASP A 222 6.86 10.95 -0.34
CA ASP A 222 5.78 10.32 -1.09
C ASP A 222 4.47 10.14 -0.29
N ILE A 223 4.39 10.78 0.88
CA ILE A 223 3.12 11.02 1.56
C ILE A 223 2.62 12.41 1.16
N VAL A 224 1.56 12.43 0.34
CA VAL A 224 0.96 13.60 -0.31
C VAL A 224 -0.44 13.90 0.22
#